data_AF-A0A821PV14-F1
#
_entry.id   AF-A0A821PV14-F1
#
_cell.length_a   1.000
_cell.length_b   1.000
_cell.length_c   1.000
_cell.angle_alpha   90.00
_cell.angle_beta   90.00
_cell.angle_gamma   90.00
#
_symmetry.space_group_name_H-M   'P 1'
#
loop_
_entity.id
_entity.type
_entity.pdbx_description
1 polymer ?
#
loop_
_entity_poly.entity_id
_entity_poly.type
_entity_poly.pdbx_seq_one_letter_code
_entity_poly.pdbx_strand_id
1 'polypeptide(L)'
;CIIEKSGEHILAGADELHLDVCLKNLADEYACISIKVSGPIISYRESVSKESEIMSLPKSPNKHNRIYLKARPMPDGLPEDIDKGEVTSKQDIQARAR
;
A
#
# COMPACT_ATOMS: atom_id res chain seq x y z
N CYS A 1 -13.51 1.32 -1.65
CA CYS A 1 -13.59 0.29 -2.71
C CYS A 1 -12.33 0.38 -3.54
N ILE A 2 -11.54 -0.68 -3.56
CA ILE A 2 -10.36 -0.80 -4.42
C ILE A 2 -10.75 -1.77 -5.53
N ILE A 3 -10.53 -1.39 -6.79
CA ILE A 3 -10.79 -2.25 -7.93
C ILE A 3 -9.47 -2.84 -8.37
N GLU A 4 -9.35 -4.15 -8.31
CA GLU A 4 -8.16 -4.84 -8.79
C GLU A 4 -8.17 -5.00 -10.32
N LYS A 5 -6.99 -5.23 -10.89
CA LYS A 5 -6.82 -5.50 -12.33
C LYS A 5 -7.51 -6.79 -12.76
N SER A 6 -7.82 -7.69 -11.83
CA SER A 6 -8.65 -8.89 -12.02
C SER A 6 -10.12 -8.57 -12.30
N GLY A 7 -10.57 -7.36 -11.98
CA GLY A 7 -11.98 -6.97 -12.00
C GLY A 7 -12.69 -7.22 -10.67
N GLU A 8 -11.97 -7.67 -9.64
CA GLU A 8 -12.54 -7.88 -8.31
C GLU A 8 -12.68 -6.56 -7.54
N HIS A 9 -13.78 -6.45 -6.79
CA HIS A 9 -14.07 -5.31 -5.93
C HIS A 9 -13.70 -5.64 -4.48
N ILE A 10 -12.68 -4.97 -3.96
CA ILE A 10 -12.22 -5.19 -2.59
C ILE A 10 -12.90 -4.19 -1.65
N LEU A 11 -13.56 -4.76 -0.64
CA LEU A 11 -14.06 -4.06 0.54
C LEU A 11 -13.03 -4.19 1.66
N ALA A 12 -12.60 -3.03 2.18
CA ALA A 12 -11.67 -2.97 3.31
C ALA A 12 -12.45 -2.47 4.54
N GLY A 13 -12.33 -3.18 5.64
CA GLY A 13 -12.94 -2.86 6.93
C GLY A 13 -11.90 -2.92 8.05
N ALA A 14 -12.29 -2.40 9.22
CA ALA A 14 -11.41 -2.38 10.39
C ALA A 14 -11.34 -3.75 11.10
N ASP A 15 -12.44 -4.48 11.10
CA ASP A 15 -12.58 -5.78 11.76
C ASP A 15 -13.55 -6.67 10.97
N GLU A 16 -13.59 -7.96 11.33
CA GLU A 16 -14.42 -8.97 10.67
C GLU A 16 -15.92 -8.70 10.84
N LEU A 17 -16.35 -8.29 12.04
CA LEU A 17 -17.74 -7.96 12.33
C LEU A 17 -18.21 -6.76 11.49
N HIS A 18 -17.36 -5.76 11.33
CA HIS A 18 -17.60 -4.57 10.54
C HIS A 18 -17.75 -4.92 9.07
N LEU A 19 -16.94 -5.84 8.54
CA LEU A 19 -17.11 -6.36 7.19
C LEU A 19 -18.46 -7.07 7.04
N ASP A 20 -18.85 -7.92 8.00
CA ASP A 20 -20.13 -8.64 7.96
C ASP A 20 -21.34 -7.69 7.97
N VAL A 21 -21.33 -6.66 8.83
CA VAL A 21 -22.40 -5.67 8.89
C VAL A 21 -22.45 -4.86 7.60
N CYS A 22 -21.31 -4.43 7.07
CA CYS A 22 -21.25 -3.71 5.80
C CYS A 22 -21.78 -4.55 4.63
N LEU A 23 -21.43 -5.84 4.59
CA LEU A 23 -21.86 -6.76 3.54
C LEU A 23 -23.37 -7.02 3.59
N LYS A 24 -23.94 -7.19 4.78
CA LYS A 24 -25.39 -7.34 4.95
C LYS A 24 -26.13 -6.10 4.46
N ASN A 25 -25.72 -4.91 4.90
CA ASN A 25 -26.36 -3.68 4.46
C ASN A 25 -26.23 -3.50 2.94
N LEU A 26 -25.07 -3.82 2.37
CA LEU A 26 -24.86 -3.74 0.92
C LEU A 26 -25.79 -4.69 0.15
N ALA A 27 -25.96 -5.93 0.62
CA ALA A 27 -26.82 -6.92 -0.03
C ALA A 27 -28.31 -6.62 0.14
N ASP A 28 -28.74 -6.23 1.34
CA ASP A 28 -30.15 -6.15 1.73
C ASP A 28 -30.77 -4.75 1.55
N GLU A 29 -30.01 -3.68 1.80
CA GLU A 29 -30.54 -2.30 1.82
C GLU A 29 -30.18 -1.50 0.56
N TYR A 30 -28.95 -1.65 0.05
CA TYR A 30 -28.47 -0.79 -1.04
C TYR A 30 -28.57 -1.44 -2.42
N ALA A 31 -28.04 -2.66 -2.57
CA ALA A 31 -27.97 -3.32 -3.86
C ALA A 31 -29.17 -4.24 -4.12
N CYS A 32 -29.84 -4.74 -3.06
CA CYS A 32 -30.97 -5.67 -3.12
C CYS A 32 -30.71 -6.89 -4.02
N ILE A 33 -29.46 -7.37 -4.03
CA ILE A 33 -29.00 -8.51 -4.84
C ILE A 33 -28.11 -9.43 -4.02
N SER A 34 -28.07 -10.70 -4.38
CA SER A 34 -27.11 -11.65 -3.80
C SER A 34 -25.70 -11.34 -4.27
N ILE A 35 -24.80 -11.09 -3.31
CA ILE A 35 -23.39 -10.80 -3.56
C ILE A 35 -22.56 -12.05 -3.28
N LYS A 36 -21.67 -12.41 -4.21
CA LYS A 36 -20.68 -13.47 -3.99
C LYS A 36 -19.48 -12.88 -3.29
N VAL A 37 -19.20 -13.35 -2.08
CA VAL A 37 -18.11 -12.87 -1.24
C VAL A 37 -17.11 -14.00 -1.02
N SER A 38 -15.82 -13.72 -1.19
CA SER A 38 -14.72 -14.62 -0.84
C SER A 38 -14.40 -14.55 0.66
N GLY A 39 -13.56 -15.46 1.16
CA GLY A 39 -13.13 -15.41 2.56
C GLY A 39 -12.37 -14.11 2.89
N PRO A 40 -12.43 -13.63 4.15
CA PRO A 40 -11.73 -12.43 4.56
C PRO A 40 -10.21 -12.62 4.40
N ILE A 41 -9.54 -11.58 3.89
CA ILE A 41 -8.09 -11.55 3.70
C ILE A 41 -7.47 -10.37 4.45
N ILE A 42 -6.22 -10.56 4.90
CA ILE A 42 -5.44 -9.51 5.55
C ILE A 42 -4.52 -8.88 4.50
N SER A 43 -4.49 -7.55 4.44
CA SER A 43 -3.56 -6.83 3.57
C SER A 43 -2.14 -6.87 4.14
N TYR A 44 -1.22 -7.50 3.42
CA TYR A 44 0.20 -7.50 3.78
C TYR A 44 0.92 -6.29 3.18
N ARG A 45 2.04 -5.91 3.80
CA ARG A 45 2.98 -4.90 3.31
C ARG A 45 4.34 -5.54 3.13
N GLU A 46 5.07 -5.09 2.10
CA GLU A 46 6.41 -5.57 1.81
C GLU A 46 7.46 -4.60 2.37
N SER A 47 8.56 -5.13 2.91
CA SER A 47 9.68 -4.33 3.42
C SER A 47 11.01 -5.05 3.14
N VAL A 48 12.11 -4.30 3.20
CA VAL A 48 13.46 -4.82 3.00
C VAL A 48 14.20 -4.91 4.35
N SER A 49 14.83 -6.05 4.61
CA SER A 49 15.56 -6.28 5.87
C SER A 49 17.04 -5.90 5.81
N LYS A 50 17.62 -5.86 4.61
CA LYS A 50 19.04 -5.56 4.38
C LYS A 50 19.22 -4.75 3.10
N GLU A 51 20.38 -4.09 2.98
CA GLU A 51 20.76 -3.43 1.74
C GLU A 51 20.92 -4.44 0.61
N SER A 52 20.46 -4.08 -0.59
CA SER A 52 20.66 -4.88 -1.80
C SER A 52 22.14 -5.11 -2.09
N GLU A 53 22.55 -6.37 -2.18
CA GLU A 53 23.92 -6.77 -2.52
C GLU A 53 24.30 -6.31 -3.93
N ILE A 54 23.38 -6.44 -4.88
CA ILE A 54 23.57 -6.12 -6.29
C ILE A 54 22.89 -4.78 -6.62
N MET A 55 23.62 -3.89 -7.30
CA MET A 55 23.05 -2.68 -7.87
C MET A 55 22.04 -3.05 -8.96
N SER A 56 20.82 -2.53 -8.91
CA SER A 56 19.82 -2.74 -9.97
C SER A 56 20.01 -1.70 -11.08
N LEU A 57 20.05 -2.15 -12.35
CA LEU A 57 20.27 -1.29 -13.52
C LEU A 57 19.16 -1.43 -14.60
N PRO A 58 17.92 -1.02 -14.31
CA PRO A 58 16.88 -0.95 -15.34
C PRO A 58 17.23 0.08 -16.43
N LYS A 59 16.87 -0.27 -17.67
CA LYS A 59 16.95 0.62 -18.84
C LYS A 59 15.55 0.92 -19.34
N SER A 60 15.31 2.15 -19.77
CA SER A 60 14.04 2.50 -20.42
C SER A 60 13.85 1.71 -21.71
N PRO A 61 12.61 1.43 -22.15
CA PRO A 61 12.34 0.69 -23.39
C PRO A 61 12.99 1.33 -24.62
N ASN A 62 13.08 2.67 -24.66
CA ASN A 62 13.74 3.42 -25.73
C ASN A 62 15.29 3.44 -25.63
N LYS A 63 15.88 2.81 -24.61
CA LYS A 63 17.33 2.69 -24.36
C LYS A 63 18.08 3.99 -24.04
N HIS A 64 17.41 5.12 -23.90
CA HIS A 64 18.07 6.40 -23.60
C HIS A 64 18.38 6.59 -22.11
N ASN A 65 17.58 6.01 -21.21
CA ASN A 65 17.70 6.22 -19.78
C ASN A 65 18.14 4.94 -19.07
N ARG A 66 19.03 5.11 -18.09
CA ARG A 66 19.43 4.07 -17.14
C ARG A 66 19.27 4.63 -15.74
N ILE A 67 18.61 3.87 -14.87
CA ILE A 67 18.46 4.21 -13.46
C ILE A 67 19.29 3.22 -12.66
N TYR A 68 20.07 3.72 -11.71
CA TYR A 68 20.87 2.91 -10.78
C TYR A 68 20.22 3.01 -9.41
N LEU A 69 19.83 1.89 -8.82
CA LEU A 69 19.14 1.89 -7.53
C LEU A 69 19.58 0.70 -6.65
N LYS A 70 19.58 0.95 -5.34
CA LYS A 70 19.69 -0.05 -4.28
C LYS A 70 18.60 0.23 -3.25
N ALA A 71 17.98 -0.83 -2.72
CA ALA A 71 17.07 -0.73 -1.60
C ALA A 71 17.84 -0.97 -0.29
N ARG A 72 17.47 -0.26 0.77
CA ARG A 72 17.97 -0.45 2.14
C ARG A 72 16.81 -0.28 3.13
N PRO A 73 16.85 -0.93 4.30
CA PRO A 73 15.86 -0.67 5.35
C PRO A 73 15.85 0.82 5.71
N MET A 74 14.66 1.36 5.96
CA MET A 74 14.53 2.70 6.52
C MET A 74 15.10 2.71 7.95
N PRO A 75 15.64 3.85 8.42
CA PRO A 75 16.01 4.01 9.83
C PRO A 75 14.79 3.78 10.74
N ASP A 76 15.04 3.25 11.93
CA ASP A 76 14.00 3.05 12.95
C ASP A 76 13.35 4.40 13.32
N GLY A 77 12.02 4.42 13.49
CA GLY A 77 11.26 5.63 13.83
C GLY A 77 10.86 6.51 12.65
N LEU A 78 11.59 6.45 11.52
CA LEU A 78 11.27 7.26 10.36
C LEU A 78 9.91 6.92 9.73
N PRO A 79 9.52 5.63 9.57
CA PRO A 79 8.19 5.28 9.05
C PRO A 79 7.05 5.85 9.91
N GLU A 80 7.18 5.76 11.24
CA GLU A 80 6.19 6.27 12.17
C GLU A 80 6.04 7.79 12.08
N ASP A 81 7.15 8.51 11.95
CA ASP A 81 7.15 9.97 11.82
C ASP A 81 6.57 10.43 10.47
N ILE A 82 6.75 9.65 9.42
CA ILE A 82 6.09 9.86 8.12
C ILE A 82 4.58 9.64 8.25
N ASP A 83 4.16 8.56 8.90
CA ASP A 83 2.73 8.23 9.06
C ASP A 83 2.00 9.25 9.95
N LYS A 84 2.67 9.82 10.96
CA LYS A 84 2.15 10.93 11.76
C LYS A 84 2.13 12.27 11.03
N GLY A 85 2.84 12.38 9.90
CA GLY A 85 2.99 13.63 9.15
C GLY A 85 4.00 14.61 9.76
N GLU A 86 4.86 14.15 10.68
CA GLU A 86 5.97 14.93 11.22
C GLU A 86 7.05 15.16 10.16
N VAL A 87 7.24 14.18 9.26
CA VAL A 87 8.12 14.28 8.08
C VAL A 87 7.27 14.34 6.81
N THR A 88 7.38 15.42 6.04
CA THR A 88 6.63 15.58 4.78
C THR A 88 7.51 16.07 3.64
N SER A 89 7.15 15.70 2.40
CA SER A 89 7.92 16.10 1.20
C SER A 89 7.96 17.62 0.96
N LYS A 90 7.07 18.38 1.61
CA LYS A 90 6.97 19.84 1.47
C LYS A 90 7.84 20.61 2.46
N GLN A 91 8.41 19.95 3.47
CA GLN A 91 9.28 20.60 4.44
C GLN A 91 10.61 21.02 3.84
N ASP A 92 11.18 22.06 4.45
CA ASP A 92 12.51 22.53 4.09
C ASP A 92 13.56 21.42 4.26
N ILE A 93 14.59 21.47 3.41
CA ILE A 93 15.60 20.41 3.30
C ILE A 93 16.33 20.20 4.62
N GLN A 94 16.59 21.27 5.37
CA GLN A 94 17.31 21.18 6.65
C GLN A 94 16.45 20.56 7.75
N ALA A 95 15.14 20.81 7.73
CA ALA A 95 14.22 20.26 8.72
C ALA A 95 13.98 18.75 8.54
N ARG A 96 14.03 18.25 7.30
CA ARG A 96 13.80 16.83 6.98
C ARG A 96 15.05 15.94 6.98
N ALA A 97 16.24 16.52 7.06
CA ALA A 97 17.52 15.79 6.94
C ALA A 97 18.04 15.25 8.29
N ARG A 98 17.17 15.12 9.29
CA ARG A 98 17.50 14.53 10.59
C ARG A 98 17.63 13.02 10.52
#